data_AF-A0A7V6WIW9-F1
#
_entry.id   AF-A0A7V6WIW9-F1
#
_cell.length_a   1.000
_cell.length_b   1.000
_cell.length_c   1.000
_cell.angle_alpha   90.00
_cell.angle_beta   90.00
_cell.angle_gamma   90.00
#
_symmetry.space_group_name_H-M   'P 1'
#
loop_
_entity.id
_entity.type
_entity.pdbx_description
1 polymer ?
#
loop_
_entity_poly.entity_id
_entity_poly.type
_entity_poly.pdbx_seq_one_letter_code
_entity_poly.pdbx_strand_id
1 'polypeptide(L)'
;MKKEASSLVSLTPNAFTILKKRYLIKENNEPVETVEGLFHRVANSIAQAERKYNPGISAEELQKISDSFFGLMTSLDFLPNSPTLMNAGRELGQLAACFVLPVGDSMEEIFTSVKQAALIHKSGGGTGFSFSRLRPKNAPVRSTGGTASGPVSFMKVFNAATEAIKQGGTRRGANMGILRVDHPDIVEFITAKENNEDLANFNLSVGLTDEFLLALTEGQSYQLIFEGNVYGEVDAGEIFDLIVIHAWKNGEPGIVFLDRLNQSNPTPKLGTIEATNPCGEQPLLGYEACNLGSINLSNMYKAKGIDWDRLDRVIEWSVRFLDNV
;
A
#
# COMPACT_ATOMS: atom_id res chain seq x y z
N MET A 1 18.01 8.20 41.74
CA MET A 1 18.09 7.96 40.30
C MET A 1 18.88 6.70 40.05
N LYS A 2 18.19 5.55 39.94
CA LYS A 2 18.83 4.28 39.61
C LYS A 2 19.13 4.30 38.11
N LYS A 3 20.40 4.08 37.73
CA LYS A 3 20.79 3.77 36.35
C LYS A 3 20.07 2.49 35.96
N GLU A 4 19.05 2.60 35.11
CA GLU A 4 18.49 1.44 34.41
C GLU A 4 19.56 0.87 33.48
N ALA A 5 19.58 -0.46 33.38
CA ALA A 5 20.55 -1.24 32.64
C ALA A 5 20.68 -0.74 31.19
N SER A 6 21.91 -0.74 30.69
CA SER A 6 22.29 -0.46 29.30
C SER A 6 21.41 -1.23 28.31
N SER A 7 20.37 -0.61 27.76
CA SER A 7 19.58 -1.22 26.68
C SER A 7 20.42 -1.25 25.41
N LEU A 8 20.53 -2.43 24.77
CA LEU A 8 21.24 -2.63 23.49
C LEU A 8 20.72 -1.73 22.36
N VAL A 9 19.54 -1.14 22.54
CA VAL A 9 18.90 -0.21 21.59
C VAL A 9 18.71 1.14 22.27
N SER A 10 19.24 2.20 21.67
CA SER A 10 19.00 3.58 22.10
C SER A 10 17.77 4.13 21.38
N LEU A 11 16.64 4.21 22.08
CA LEU A 11 15.39 4.76 21.54
C LEU A 11 15.02 6.08 22.22
N THR A 12 14.41 6.98 21.45
CA THR A 12 13.83 8.19 22.02
C THR A 12 12.61 7.86 22.87
N PRO A 13 12.26 8.70 23.88
CA PRO A 13 11.04 8.50 24.67
C PRO A 13 9.76 8.43 23.83
N ASN A 14 9.73 9.16 22.71
CA ASN A 14 8.61 9.15 21.77
C ASN A 14 8.51 7.80 21.03
N ALA A 15 9.63 7.28 20.52
CA ALA A 15 9.67 5.97 19.87
C ALA A 15 9.21 4.87 20.83
N PHE A 16 9.67 4.91 22.08
CA PHE A 16 9.27 3.96 23.11
C PHE A 16 7.77 4.02 23.43
N THR A 17 7.20 5.22 23.50
CA THR A 17 5.74 5.42 23.67
C THR A 17 4.95 4.76 22.53
N ILE A 18 5.40 4.91 21.29
CA ILE A 18 4.76 4.31 20.12
C ILE A 18 4.85 2.79 20.15
N LEU A 19 6.03 2.23 20.45
CA LEU A 19 6.25 0.79 20.57
C LEU A 19 5.32 0.16 21.62
N LYS A 20 5.29 0.72 22.83
CA LYS A 20 4.37 0.29 23.89
C LYS A 20 2.91 0.34 23.47
N LYS A 21 2.51 1.40 22.75
CA LYS A 21 1.12 1.56 22.36
C LYS A 21 0.69 0.56 21.30
N ARG A 22 1.54 0.21 20.33
CA ARG A 22 1.10 -0.48 19.09
C ARG A 22 1.86 -1.75 18.70
N TYR A 23 3.10 -1.95 19.14
CA TYR A 23 3.98 -3.00 18.60
C TYR A 23 4.26 -4.13 19.58
N LEU A 24 4.54 -3.81 20.85
CA LEU A 24 4.84 -4.82 21.88
C LEU A 24 3.62 -5.72 22.13
N ILE A 25 3.86 -7.01 22.36
CA ILE A 25 2.81 -7.94 22.82
C ILE A 25 2.23 -7.40 24.13
N LYS A 26 0.90 -7.49 24.27
CA LYS A 26 0.18 -7.07 25.47
C LYS A 26 -0.66 -8.20 26.03
N GLU A 27 -0.73 -8.24 27.35
CA GLU A 27 -1.71 -9.02 28.11
C GLU A 27 -2.49 -8.04 28.99
N ASN A 28 -3.82 -8.12 28.98
CA ASN A 28 -4.70 -7.20 29.72
C ASN A 28 -4.38 -5.70 29.47
N ASN A 29 -4.07 -5.35 28.21
CA ASN A 29 -3.65 -4.02 27.75
C ASN A 29 -2.29 -3.51 28.24
N GLU A 30 -1.53 -4.30 29.00
CA GLU A 30 -0.19 -3.95 29.44
C GLU A 30 0.88 -4.66 28.61
N PRO A 31 1.97 -3.98 28.20
CA PRO A 31 3.04 -4.58 27.42
C PRO A 31 3.82 -5.60 28.24
N VAL A 32 3.86 -6.85 27.77
CA VAL A 32 4.63 -7.96 28.38
C VAL A 32 5.91 -8.27 27.62
N GLU A 33 6.05 -7.78 26.40
CA GLU A 33 7.24 -7.92 25.56
C GLU A 33 8.16 -6.70 25.72
N THR A 34 9.47 -6.94 25.81
CA THR A 34 10.48 -5.87 25.78
C THR A 34 10.79 -5.47 24.34
N VAL A 35 11.42 -4.30 24.12
CA VAL A 35 11.86 -3.88 22.78
C VAL A 35 12.82 -4.89 22.16
N GLU A 36 13.75 -5.42 22.97
CA GLU A 36 14.67 -6.46 22.54
C GLU A 36 13.93 -7.77 22.20
N GLY A 37 12.94 -8.14 23.02
CA GLY A 37 12.06 -9.28 22.76
C GLY A 37 11.30 -9.16 21.43
N LEU A 38 10.78 -7.97 21.11
CA LEU A 38 10.17 -7.66 19.81
C LEU A 38 11.14 -7.95 18.66
N PHE A 39 12.36 -7.43 18.72
CA PHE A 39 13.33 -7.63 17.64
C PHE A 39 13.82 -9.07 17.55
N HIS A 40 14.02 -9.77 18.67
CA HIS A 40 14.33 -11.20 18.66
C HIS A 40 13.18 -12.01 18.06
N ARG A 41 11.93 -11.74 18.44
CA ARG A 41 10.77 -12.42 17.86
C ARG A 41 10.74 -12.25 16.36
N VAL A 42 10.88 -11.01 15.87
CA VAL A 42 10.86 -10.73 14.43
C VAL A 42 12.01 -11.44 13.73
N ALA A 43 13.25 -11.24 14.18
CA ALA A 43 14.45 -11.82 13.57
C ALA A 43 14.39 -13.36 13.51
N ASN A 44 14.07 -14.01 14.63
CA ASN A 44 13.97 -15.47 14.71
C ASN A 44 12.85 -16.01 13.82
N SER A 45 11.72 -15.30 13.72
CA SER A 45 10.58 -15.73 12.90
C SER A 45 10.90 -15.64 11.42
N ILE A 46 11.50 -14.53 10.96
CA ILE A 46 11.86 -14.34 9.56
C ILE A 46 12.97 -15.29 9.14
N ALA A 47 13.97 -15.53 10.01
CA ALA A 47 15.02 -16.50 9.73
C ALA A 47 14.47 -17.92 9.47
N GLN A 48 13.29 -18.29 10.00
CA GLN A 48 12.72 -19.62 9.76
C GLN A 48 12.46 -19.93 8.28
N ALA A 49 12.26 -18.92 7.43
CA ALA A 49 12.08 -19.11 5.99
C ALA A 49 13.30 -19.81 5.35
N GLU A 50 14.50 -19.63 5.89
CA GLU A 50 15.72 -20.28 5.43
C GLU A 50 15.61 -21.81 5.45
N ARG A 51 14.89 -22.39 6.43
CA ARG A 51 14.69 -23.85 6.49
C ARG A 51 13.88 -24.37 5.30
N LYS A 52 13.04 -23.53 4.69
CA LYS A 52 12.21 -23.91 3.53
C LYS A 52 13.04 -23.98 2.26
N TYR A 53 14.00 -23.06 2.08
CA TYR A 53 14.81 -22.95 0.86
C TYR A 53 16.20 -23.59 0.98
N ASN A 54 16.67 -23.81 2.21
CA ASN A 54 17.88 -24.55 2.55
C ASN A 54 17.57 -25.59 3.66
N PRO A 55 16.98 -26.75 3.33
CA PRO A 55 16.58 -27.76 4.32
C PRO A 55 17.76 -28.35 5.13
N GLY A 56 18.99 -28.20 4.64
CA GLY A 56 20.21 -28.67 5.30
C GLY A 56 20.86 -27.66 6.24
N ILE A 57 20.28 -26.46 6.38
CA ILE A 57 20.87 -25.40 7.22
C ILE A 57 21.01 -25.85 8.67
N SER A 58 22.20 -25.69 9.23
CA SER A 58 22.45 -26.01 10.64
C SER A 58 21.76 -25.01 11.56
N ALA A 59 21.52 -25.41 12.81
CA ALA A 59 20.98 -24.50 13.82
C ALA A 59 21.90 -23.30 14.08
N GLU A 60 23.23 -23.49 13.95
CA GLU A 60 24.22 -22.42 14.12
C GLU A 60 24.16 -21.41 12.97
N GLU A 61 24.06 -21.86 11.72
CA GLU A 61 23.93 -20.96 10.56
C GLU A 61 22.61 -20.19 10.60
N LEU A 62 21.52 -20.85 10.97
CA LEU A 62 20.22 -20.20 11.14
C LEU A 62 20.28 -19.11 12.22
N GLN A 63 20.96 -19.39 13.34
CA GLN A 63 21.15 -18.43 14.41
C GLN A 63 21.97 -17.22 13.93
N LYS A 64 23.04 -17.42 13.15
CA LYS A 64 23.83 -16.32 12.56
C LYS A 64 23.00 -15.41 11.67
N ILE A 65 22.08 -15.97 10.88
CA ILE A 65 21.16 -15.19 10.05
C ILE A 65 20.20 -14.37 10.93
N SER A 66 19.60 -15.02 11.94
CA SER A 66 18.73 -14.34 12.91
C SER A 66 19.47 -13.20 13.64
N ASP A 67 20.70 -13.45 14.08
CA ASP A 67 21.55 -12.45 14.75
C ASP A 67 21.86 -11.27 13.83
N SER A 68 22.03 -11.53 12.52
CA SER A 68 22.23 -10.47 11.52
C SER A 68 20.98 -9.61 11.36
N PHE A 69 19.80 -10.23 11.27
CA PHE A 69 18.51 -9.52 11.23
C PHE A 69 18.24 -8.72 12.51
N PHE A 70 18.55 -9.31 13.67
CA PHE A 70 18.46 -8.64 14.96
C PHE A 70 19.42 -7.43 15.04
N GLY A 71 20.66 -7.59 14.55
CA GLY A 71 21.65 -6.52 14.46
C GLY A 71 21.18 -5.33 13.60
N LEU A 72 20.55 -5.61 12.45
CA LEU A 72 19.96 -4.57 11.58
C LEU A 72 18.92 -3.72 12.32
N MET A 73 18.00 -4.36 13.05
CA MET A 73 16.91 -3.66 13.75
C MET A 73 17.40 -2.96 15.02
N THR A 74 18.30 -3.57 15.80
CA THR A 74 18.81 -2.99 17.05
C THR A 74 19.74 -1.79 16.81
N SER A 75 20.50 -1.81 15.72
CA SER A 75 21.28 -0.65 15.27
C SER A 75 20.43 0.46 14.63
N LEU A 76 19.16 0.17 14.32
CA LEU A 76 18.24 1.02 13.56
C LEU A 76 18.77 1.34 12.15
N ASP A 77 19.65 0.51 11.61
CA ASP A 77 20.15 0.61 10.24
C ASP A 77 19.06 0.24 9.23
N PHE A 78 18.19 -0.71 9.60
CA PHE A 78 17.03 -1.12 8.82
C PHE A 78 15.86 -1.48 9.72
N LEU A 79 14.64 -1.11 9.29
CA LEU A 79 13.40 -1.55 9.91
C LEU A 79 12.41 -2.02 8.84
N PRO A 80 11.75 -3.18 9.02
CA PRO A 80 10.69 -3.61 8.13
C PRO A 80 9.40 -2.81 8.39
N ASN A 81 8.43 -2.94 7.49
CA ASN A 81 7.13 -2.29 7.64
C ASN A 81 6.41 -2.70 8.93
N SER A 82 5.45 -1.88 9.38
CA SER A 82 4.75 -2.10 10.64
C SER A 82 4.11 -3.50 10.78
N PRO A 83 3.41 -4.07 9.76
CA PRO A 83 2.84 -5.42 9.88
C PRO A 83 3.86 -6.50 10.22
N THR A 84 5.05 -6.50 9.62
CA THR A 84 6.14 -7.43 9.99
C THR A 84 6.50 -7.32 11.47
N LEU A 85 6.70 -6.11 12.00
CA LEU A 85 7.01 -5.90 13.43
C LEU A 85 5.85 -6.36 14.33
N MET A 86 4.61 -6.07 13.93
CA MET A 86 3.41 -6.35 14.70
C MET A 86 3.03 -7.83 14.70
N ASN A 87 3.27 -8.57 13.61
CA ASN A 87 2.67 -9.87 13.37
C ASN A 87 3.66 -11.03 13.22
N ALA A 88 4.95 -10.80 12.98
CA ALA A 88 5.93 -11.89 12.88
C ALA A 88 5.96 -12.73 14.16
N GLY A 89 5.85 -14.05 14.03
CA GLY A 89 5.79 -14.98 15.17
C GLY A 89 4.48 -14.95 15.96
N ARG A 90 3.40 -14.37 15.40
CA ARG A 90 2.05 -14.37 15.99
C ARG A 90 1.06 -15.09 15.07
N GLU A 91 -0.08 -15.49 15.63
CA GLU A 91 -1.11 -16.29 14.96
C GLU A 91 -1.64 -15.65 13.65
N LEU A 92 -1.82 -14.33 13.61
CA LEU A 92 -2.34 -13.64 12.43
C LEU A 92 -1.41 -13.73 11.20
N GLY A 93 -0.09 -13.76 11.42
CA GLY A 93 0.91 -14.03 10.37
C GLY A 93 0.97 -13.11 9.14
N GLN A 94 0.18 -12.03 9.05
CA GLN A 94 0.21 -11.10 7.92
C GLN A 94 1.40 -10.14 8.02
N LEU A 95 2.41 -10.32 7.17
CA LEU A 95 3.65 -9.51 7.22
C LEU A 95 3.70 -8.41 6.15
N ALA A 96 2.96 -8.57 5.05
CA ALA A 96 2.84 -7.57 3.99
C ALA A 96 1.92 -6.40 4.41
N ALA A 97 2.25 -5.19 3.96
CA ALA A 97 1.54 -3.99 4.35
C ALA A 97 0.50 -3.51 3.34
N CYS A 98 0.63 -3.93 2.09
CA CYS A 98 -0.03 -3.31 0.95
C CYS A 98 -0.42 -4.38 -0.07
N PHE A 99 -1.59 -4.19 -0.69
CA PHE A 99 -2.19 -5.14 -1.62
C PHE A 99 -2.90 -4.38 -2.73
N VAL A 100 -3.01 -4.95 -3.93
CA VAL A 100 -3.93 -4.47 -4.98
C VAL A 100 -4.94 -5.58 -5.29
N LEU A 101 -6.22 -5.22 -5.33
CA LEU A 101 -7.30 -6.14 -5.68
C LEU A 101 -8.00 -5.66 -6.97
N PRO A 102 -8.25 -6.55 -7.94
CA PRO A 102 -8.98 -6.18 -9.15
C PRO A 102 -10.45 -5.94 -8.82
N VAL A 103 -11.08 -4.97 -9.48
CA VAL A 103 -12.53 -4.74 -9.39
C VAL A 103 -13.13 -5.00 -10.76
N GLY A 104 -13.80 -6.14 -10.93
CA GLY A 104 -14.51 -6.51 -12.16
C GLY A 104 -15.90 -5.86 -12.27
N ASP A 105 -16.51 -5.93 -13.45
CA ASP A 105 -17.77 -5.26 -13.79
C ASP A 105 -19.02 -6.13 -13.53
N SER A 106 -19.03 -6.83 -12.39
CA SER A 106 -20.17 -7.63 -11.95
C SER A 106 -20.36 -7.50 -10.44
N MET A 107 -21.60 -7.68 -9.96
CA MET A 107 -21.88 -7.63 -8.53
C MET A 107 -21.09 -8.67 -7.74
N GLU A 108 -20.86 -9.85 -8.32
CA GLU A 108 -20.08 -10.91 -7.69
C GLU A 108 -18.61 -10.50 -7.52
N GLU A 109 -17.99 -9.95 -8.56
CA GLU A 109 -16.59 -9.50 -8.51
C GLU A 109 -16.41 -8.28 -7.59
N ILE A 110 -17.34 -7.32 -7.65
CA ILE A 110 -17.34 -6.13 -6.79
C ILE A 110 -17.38 -6.54 -5.32
N PHE A 111 -18.37 -7.35 -4.93
CA PHE A 111 -18.54 -7.74 -3.52
C PHE A 111 -17.50 -8.77 -3.06
N THR A 112 -16.93 -9.56 -3.96
CA THR A 112 -15.75 -10.39 -3.67
C THR A 112 -14.56 -9.51 -3.28
N SER A 113 -14.33 -8.43 -4.02
CA SER A 113 -13.25 -7.47 -3.75
C SER A 113 -13.48 -6.73 -2.43
N VAL A 114 -14.72 -6.31 -2.13
CA VAL A 114 -15.09 -5.74 -0.83
C VAL A 114 -14.80 -6.72 0.31
N LYS A 115 -15.19 -7.99 0.18
CA LYS A 115 -14.93 -9.04 1.17
C LYS A 115 -13.43 -9.25 1.39
N GLN A 116 -12.65 -9.34 0.31
CA GLN A 116 -11.20 -9.54 0.40
C GLN A 116 -10.51 -8.33 1.04
N ALA A 117 -10.88 -7.12 0.64
CA ALA A 117 -10.39 -5.89 1.26
C ALA A 117 -10.68 -5.87 2.76
N ALA A 118 -11.88 -6.29 3.15
CA ALA A 118 -12.26 -6.35 4.56
C ALA A 118 -11.36 -7.29 5.38
N LEU A 119 -11.01 -8.46 4.82
CA LEU A 119 -10.11 -9.41 5.47
C LEU A 119 -8.67 -8.87 5.55
N ILE A 120 -8.20 -8.17 4.52
CA ILE A 120 -6.87 -7.53 4.51
C ILE A 120 -6.80 -6.41 5.56
N HIS A 121 -7.83 -5.58 5.67
CA HIS A 121 -7.87 -4.51 6.68
C HIS A 121 -7.93 -5.06 8.10
N LYS A 122 -8.65 -6.18 8.32
CA LYS A 122 -8.68 -6.87 9.62
C LYS A 122 -7.29 -7.26 10.10
N SER A 123 -6.40 -7.66 9.19
CA SER A 123 -5.00 -8.02 9.52
C SER A 123 -4.02 -6.83 9.45
N GLY A 124 -4.51 -5.62 9.20
CA GLY A 124 -3.72 -4.38 9.22
C GLY A 124 -3.06 -4.01 7.89
N GLY A 125 -3.43 -4.65 6.78
CA GLY A 125 -3.01 -4.27 5.43
C GLY A 125 -3.80 -3.09 4.88
N GLY A 126 -3.24 -2.41 3.87
CA GLY A 126 -3.93 -1.43 3.03
C GLY A 126 -4.17 -1.97 1.62
N THR A 127 -5.16 -1.43 0.92
CA THR A 127 -5.59 -1.97 -0.39
C THR A 127 -5.67 -0.90 -1.46
N GLY A 128 -5.28 -1.25 -2.68
CA GLY A 128 -5.47 -0.43 -3.87
C GLY A 128 -6.44 -1.05 -4.85
N PHE A 129 -7.15 -0.20 -5.58
CA PHE A 129 -8.15 -0.61 -6.55
C PHE A 129 -8.10 0.29 -7.78
N SER A 130 -8.20 -0.32 -8.97
CA SER A 130 -8.62 0.39 -10.17
C SER A 130 -10.11 0.17 -10.35
N PHE A 131 -10.87 1.27 -10.45
CA PHE A 131 -12.30 1.22 -10.72
C PHE A 131 -12.61 1.39 -12.21
N SER A 132 -11.58 1.47 -13.05
CA SER A 132 -11.70 1.80 -14.48
C SER A 132 -12.39 0.72 -15.32
N ARG A 133 -12.54 -0.51 -14.78
CA ARG A 133 -13.27 -1.61 -15.43
C ARG A 133 -14.78 -1.54 -15.16
N LEU A 134 -15.21 -0.81 -14.14
CA LEU A 134 -16.64 -0.68 -13.85
C LEU A 134 -17.31 0.18 -14.91
N ARG A 135 -18.45 -0.29 -15.42
CA ARG A 135 -19.19 0.46 -16.43
C ARG A 135 -19.61 1.83 -15.91
N PRO A 136 -19.69 2.84 -16.80
CA PRO A 136 -20.10 4.18 -16.43
C PRO A 136 -21.49 4.24 -15.83
N LYS A 137 -21.74 5.28 -15.06
CA LYS A 137 -23.07 5.63 -14.57
C LYS A 137 -24.05 5.73 -15.74
N ASN A 138 -25.27 5.26 -15.51
CA ASN A 138 -26.34 5.18 -16.51
C ASN A 138 -26.11 4.17 -17.65
N ALA A 139 -24.99 3.44 -17.69
CA ALA A 139 -24.80 2.36 -18.67
C ALA A 139 -25.85 1.25 -18.48
N PRO A 140 -26.34 0.61 -19.56
CA PRO A 140 -27.41 -0.38 -19.47
C PRO A 140 -26.95 -1.66 -18.74
N VAL A 141 -27.83 -2.20 -17.88
CA VAL A 141 -27.63 -3.47 -17.18
C VAL A 141 -28.61 -4.52 -17.70
N ARG A 142 -28.12 -5.40 -18.58
CA ARG A 142 -28.95 -6.36 -19.32
C ARG A 142 -29.73 -7.33 -18.42
N SER A 143 -29.17 -7.71 -17.26
CA SER A 143 -29.78 -8.70 -16.36
C SER A 143 -30.99 -8.18 -15.59
N THR A 144 -31.02 -6.89 -15.24
CA THR A 144 -32.08 -6.27 -14.44
C THR A 144 -32.98 -5.33 -15.24
N GLY A 145 -32.57 -4.95 -16.47
CA GLY A 145 -33.25 -3.94 -17.27
C GLY A 145 -33.09 -2.51 -16.76
N GLY A 146 -32.25 -2.31 -15.73
CA GLY A 146 -31.95 -1.00 -15.15
C GLY A 146 -30.69 -0.35 -15.71
N THR A 147 -30.23 0.69 -15.02
CA THR A 147 -29.00 1.41 -15.32
C THR A 147 -27.96 1.22 -14.23
N ALA A 148 -26.67 1.36 -14.60
CA ALA A 148 -25.56 1.21 -13.68
C ALA A 148 -25.36 2.44 -12.79
N SER A 149 -24.89 2.22 -11.56
CA SER A 149 -24.61 3.29 -10.60
C SER A 149 -23.28 4.01 -10.84
N GLY A 150 -22.37 3.43 -11.63
CA GLY A 150 -21.02 3.95 -11.87
C GLY A 150 -20.00 3.63 -10.76
N PRO A 151 -18.70 3.84 -11.03
CA PRO A 151 -17.61 3.49 -10.13
C PRO A 151 -17.65 4.28 -8.81
N VAL A 152 -17.92 5.57 -8.86
CA VAL A 152 -17.95 6.45 -7.66
C VAL A 152 -19.00 5.98 -6.65
N SER A 153 -20.16 5.48 -7.12
CA SER A 153 -21.18 4.91 -6.25
C SER A 153 -20.69 3.64 -5.53
N PHE A 154 -19.99 2.74 -6.23
CA PHE A 154 -19.46 1.53 -5.61
C PHE A 154 -18.29 1.83 -4.67
N MET A 155 -17.47 2.85 -4.94
CA MET A 155 -16.44 3.29 -4.01
C MET A 155 -17.00 3.65 -2.63
N LYS A 156 -18.22 4.21 -2.56
CA LYS A 156 -18.90 4.49 -1.27
C LYS A 156 -19.18 3.20 -0.47
N VAL A 157 -19.45 2.07 -1.14
CA VAL A 157 -19.60 0.76 -0.50
C VAL A 157 -18.29 0.29 0.10
N PHE A 158 -17.18 0.38 -0.64
CA PHE A 158 -15.84 0.07 -0.12
C PHE A 158 -15.48 0.98 1.07
N ASN A 159 -15.81 2.28 0.99
CA ASN A 159 -15.55 3.23 2.06
C ASN A 159 -16.30 2.85 3.34
N ALA A 160 -17.60 2.53 3.24
CA ALA A 160 -18.42 2.12 4.36
C ALA A 160 -17.95 0.79 4.97
N ALA A 161 -17.59 -0.19 4.15
CA ALA A 161 -17.01 -1.46 4.62
C ALA A 161 -15.71 -1.22 5.40
N THR A 162 -14.84 -0.34 4.89
CA THR A 162 -13.59 0.03 5.56
C THR A 162 -13.86 0.71 6.90
N GLU A 163 -14.85 1.61 6.97
CA GLU A 163 -15.22 2.30 8.21
C GLU A 163 -15.63 1.33 9.32
N ALA A 164 -16.47 0.34 8.98
CA ALA A 164 -16.95 -0.65 9.94
C ALA A 164 -15.83 -1.48 10.57
N ILE A 165 -14.75 -1.75 9.83
CA ILE A 165 -13.65 -2.63 10.28
C ILE A 165 -12.69 -1.90 11.23
N LYS A 166 -12.57 -0.57 11.11
CA LYS A 166 -11.69 0.23 11.97
C LYS A 166 -11.96 0.04 13.46
N GLN A 167 -13.17 -0.34 13.83
CA GLN A 167 -13.59 -0.47 15.22
C GLN A 167 -12.93 -1.63 15.98
N GLY A 168 -12.23 -2.56 15.29
CA GLY A 168 -11.61 -3.74 15.91
C GLY A 168 -10.08 -3.88 15.75
N GLY A 169 -9.43 -3.04 14.95
CA GLY A 169 -8.01 -3.22 14.57
C GLY A 169 -7.04 -2.26 15.26
N THR A 170 -5.76 -2.67 15.40
CA THR A 170 -4.65 -1.81 15.87
C THR A 170 -4.27 -0.72 14.85
N ARG A 171 -4.68 -0.87 13.58
CA ARG A 171 -4.45 0.06 12.45
C ARG A 171 -5.76 0.33 11.70
N ARG A 172 -5.95 1.58 11.28
CA ARG A 172 -7.05 2.01 10.39
C ARG A 172 -6.81 1.45 8.98
N GLY A 173 -7.81 0.81 8.38
CA GLY A 173 -7.78 0.44 6.96
C GLY A 173 -7.65 1.67 6.06
N ALA A 174 -6.93 1.52 4.96
CA ALA A 174 -6.69 2.61 4.00
C ALA A 174 -6.81 2.06 2.58
N ASN A 175 -7.43 2.85 1.70
CA ASN A 175 -7.65 2.49 0.32
C ASN A 175 -6.96 3.46 -0.65
N MET A 176 -6.44 2.98 -1.76
CA MET A 176 -6.20 3.76 -2.98
C MET A 176 -7.32 3.48 -3.97
N GLY A 177 -7.89 4.52 -4.56
CA GLY A 177 -8.84 4.43 -5.66
C GLY A 177 -8.27 5.14 -6.88
N ILE A 178 -8.14 4.42 -7.99
CA ILE A 178 -7.68 4.96 -9.26
C ILE A 178 -8.76 4.82 -10.31
N LEU A 179 -8.96 5.87 -11.10
CA LEU A 179 -9.80 5.87 -12.29
C LEU A 179 -8.99 6.44 -13.45
N ARG A 180 -8.97 5.74 -14.59
CA ARG A 180 -8.31 6.23 -15.80
C ARG A 180 -8.97 7.52 -16.30
N VAL A 181 -8.15 8.40 -16.86
CA VAL A 181 -8.60 9.73 -17.32
C VAL A 181 -9.57 9.69 -18.51
N ASP A 182 -9.57 8.61 -19.29
CA ASP A 182 -10.54 8.36 -20.38
C ASP A 182 -11.88 7.82 -19.88
N HIS A 183 -12.02 7.50 -18.60
CA HIS A 183 -13.27 6.94 -18.11
C HIS A 183 -14.41 7.99 -18.17
N PRO A 184 -15.61 7.65 -18.66
CA PRO A 184 -16.72 8.60 -18.80
C PRO A 184 -17.15 9.30 -17.50
N ASP A 185 -16.96 8.66 -16.35
CA ASP A 185 -17.25 9.25 -15.03
C ASP A 185 -16.06 10.01 -14.41
N ILE A 186 -15.03 10.39 -15.19
CA ILE A 186 -13.82 11.04 -14.66
C ILE A 186 -14.09 12.35 -13.93
N VAL A 187 -15.04 13.17 -14.42
CA VAL A 187 -15.42 14.44 -13.78
C VAL A 187 -16.08 14.18 -12.42
N GLU A 188 -16.98 13.19 -12.33
CA GLU A 188 -17.60 12.78 -11.06
C GLU A 188 -16.54 12.24 -10.08
N PHE A 189 -15.52 11.53 -10.59
CA PHE A 189 -14.42 11.01 -9.78
C PHE A 189 -13.51 12.12 -9.23
N ILE A 190 -13.09 13.08 -10.06
CA ILE A 190 -12.22 14.19 -9.63
C ILE A 190 -12.90 15.03 -8.54
N THR A 191 -14.21 15.24 -8.67
CA THR A 191 -15.01 16.03 -7.73
C THR A 191 -15.54 15.24 -6.54
N ALA A 192 -15.32 13.92 -6.48
CA ALA A 192 -15.96 13.01 -5.52
C ALA A 192 -15.70 13.34 -4.04
N LYS A 193 -14.61 14.05 -3.74
CA LYS A 193 -14.24 14.47 -2.37
C LYS A 193 -14.46 15.95 -2.09
N GLU A 194 -15.20 16.68 -2.92
CA GLU A 194 -15.47 18.10 -2.68
C GLU A 194 -16.14 18.35 -1.31
N ASN A 195 -17.08 17.50 -0.92
CA ASN A 195 -17.78 17.59 0.37
C ASN A 195 -17.15 16.72 1.49
N ASN A 196 -15.97 16.13 1.27
CA ASN A 196 -15.11 15.39 2.22
C ASN A 196 -15.71 14.25 3.09
N GLU A 197 -17.00 13.94 3.03
CA GLU A 197 -17.60 12.93 3.93
C GLU A 197 -17.70 11.51 3.34
N ASP A 198 -17.93 11.38 2.02
CA ASP A 198 -18.33 10.10 1.42
C ASP A 198 -17.19 9.09 1.17
N LEU A 199 -15.93 9.56 1.09
CA LEU A 199 -14.77 8.76 0.69
C LEU A 199 -13.55 8.98 1.61
N ALA A 200 -13.79 9.23 2.89
CA ALA A 200 -12.75 9.53 3.88
C ALA A 200 -11.71 8.40 4.12
N ASN A 201 -11.94 7.19 3.61
CA ASN A 201 -11.01 6.06 3.69
C ASN A 201 -10.24 5.79 2.39
N PHE A 202 -10.43 6.62 1.39
CA PHE A 202 -9.72 6.57 0.12
C PHE A 202 -8.74 7.72 -0.01
N ASN A 203 -7.55 7.41 -0.48
CA ASN A 203 -6.76 8.30 -1.31
C ASN A 203 -7.22 8.11 -2.76
N LEU A 204 -7.42 9.20 -3.49
CA LEU A 204 -7.81 9.18 -4.90
C LEU A 204 -6.66 9.60 -5.80
N SER A 205 -6.52 8.96 -6.95
CA SER A 205 -5.62 9.41 -8.00
C SER A 205 -6.19 9.18 -9.39
N VAL A 206 -6.02 10.14 -10.28
CA VAL A 206 -6.35 9.98 -11.70
C VAL A 206 -5.22 9.22 -12.38
N GLY A 207 -5.58 8.15 -13.08
CA GLY A 207 -4.67 7.38 -13.92
C GLY A 207 -4.50 8.06 -15.28
N LEU A 208 -3.42 8.83 -15.44
CA LEU A 208 -3.11 9.51 -16.69
C LEU A 208 -2.44 8.57 -17.69
N THR A 209 -2.77 8.80 -18.96
CA THR A 209 -2.19 8.13 -20.14
C THR A 209 -1.29 9.10 -20.90
N ASP A 210 -0.36 8.57 -21.68
CA ASP A 210 0.49 9.36 -22.58
C ASP A 210 -0.36 10.09 -23.64
N GLU A 211 -1.47 9.48 -24.08
CA GLU A 211 -2.42 10.09 -25.02
C GLU A 211 -3.09 11.35 -24.43
N PHE A 212 -3.55 11.29 -23.17
CA PHE A 212 -4.11 12.45 -22.49
C PHE A 212 -3.07 13.56 -22.32
N LEU A 213 -1.85 13.20 -21.92
CA LEU A 213 -0.77 14.17 -21.76
C LEU A 213 -0.41 14.85 -23.08
N LEU A 214 -0.43 14.11 -24.21
CA LEU A 214 -0.24 14.69 -25.53
C LEU A 214 -1.35 15.69 -25.86
N ALA A 215 -2.62 15.29 -25.71
CA ALA A 215 -3.77 16.15 -25.95
C ALA A 215 -3.71 17.44 -25.09
N LEU A 216 -3.33 17.31 -23.81
CA LEU A 216 -3.12 18.44 -22.90
C LEU A 216 -2.04 19.39 -23.42
N THR A 217 -0.88 18.87 -23.84
CA THR A 217 0.22 19.72 -24.33
C THR A 217 -0.08 20.40 -25.66
N GLU A 218 -0.94 19.80 -26.48
CA GLU A 218 -1.33 20.32 -27.80
C GLU A 218 -2.60 21.19 -27.74
N GLY A 219 -3.24 21.32 -26.56
CA GLY A 219 -4.49 22.07 -26.40
C GLY A 219 -5.65 21.46 -27.17
N GLN A 220 -5.74 20.13 -27.16
CA GLN A 220 -6.73 19.35 -27.89
C GLN A 220 -7.80 18.79 -26.95
N SER A 221 -8.94 18.48 -27.57
CA SER A 221 -9.96 17.65 -26.96
C SER A 221 -9.47 16.22 -26.74
N TYR A 222 -10.09 15.52 -25.80
CA TYR A 222 -9.79 14.15 -25.41
C TYR A 222 -11.08 13.33 -25.29
N GLN A 223 -11.06 12.10 -25.81
CA GLN A 223 -12.25 11.25 -25.84
C GLN A 223 -12.44 10.51 -24.52
N LEU A 224 -13.68 10.48 -24.05
CA LEU A 224 -14.10 9.61 -22.95
C LEU A 224 -14.57 8.28 -23.53
N ILE A 225 -13.87 7.20 -23.19
CA ILE A 225 -14.00 5.89 -23.82
C ILE A 225 -14.24 4.82 -22.75
N PHE A 226 -15.18 3.92 -23.01
CA PHE A 226 -15.36 2.71 -22.22
C PHE A 226 -15.67 1.51 -23.13
N GLU A 227 -14.92 0.42 -22.97
CA GLU A 227 -15.01 -0.80 -23.81
C GLU A 227 -15.02 -0.51 -25.32
N GLY A 228 -14.22 0.47 -25.76
CA GLY A 228 -14.09 0.88 -27.16
C GLY A 228 -15.22 1.77 -27.69
N ASN A 229 -16.20 2.14 -26.85
CA ASN A 229 -17.27 3.07 -27.22
C ASN A 229 -16.94 4.47 -26.72
N VAL A 230 -17.16 5.47 -27.57
CA VAL A 230 -17.02 6.89 -27.21
C VAL A 230 -18.31 7.35 -26.52
N TYR A 231 -18.18 7.86 -25.31
CA TYR A 231 -19.29 8.40 -24.50
C TYR A 231 -19.37 9.93 -24.59
N GLY A 232 -18.27 10.58 -24.94
CA GLY A 232 -18.18 12.02 -25.05
C GLY A 232 -16.76 12.46 -25.34
N GLU A 233 -16.59 13.77 -25.40
CA GLU A 233 -15.33 14.44 -25.64
C GLU A 233 -15.24 15.63 -24.68
N VAL A 234 -14.05 15.87 -24.12
CA VAL A 234 -13.77 16.91 -23.14
C VAL A 234 -12.52 17.67 -23.54
N ASP A 235 -12.39 18.92 -23.11
CA ASP A 235 -11.12 19.64 -23.25
C ASP A 235 -10.09 19.08 -22.26
N ALA A 236 -8.92 18.69 -22.73
CA ALA A 236 -7.89 18.09 -21.86
C ALA A 236 -7.37 19.09 -20.82
N GLY A 237 -7.30 20.38 -21.18
CA GLY A 237 -6.93 21.47 -20.29
C GLY A 237 -7.94 21.65 -19.16
N GLU A 238 -9.25 21.65 -19.47
CA GLU A 238 -10.31 21.75 -18.47
C GLU A 238 -10.28 20.59 -17.46
N ILE A 239 -10.04 19.35 -17.92
CA ILE A 239 -9.90 18.19 -17.02
C ILE A 239 -8.68 18.34 -16.13
N PHE A 240 -7.53 18.77 -16.68
CA PHE A 240 -6.32 18.94 -15.91
C PHE A 240 -6.46 20.09 -14.88
N ASP A 241 -7.07 21.21 -15.28
CA ASP A 241 -7.38 22.32 -14.37
C ASP A 241 -8.30 21.86 -13.24
N LEU A 242 -9.29 21.01 -13.52
CA LEU A 242 -10.17 20.45 -12.50
C LEU A 242 -9.39 19.59 -11.49
N ILE A 243 -8.45 18.75 -11.96
CA ILE A 243 -7.54 17.97 -11.09
C ILE A 243 -6.74 18.91 -10.19
N VAL A 244 -6.11 19.93 -10.77
CA VAL A 244 -5.27 20.89 -10.04
C VAL A 244 -6.07 21.69 -9.01
N ILE A 245 -7.26 22.16 -9.37
CA ILE A 245 -8.14 22.93 -8.48
C ILE A 245 -8.55 22.08 -7.28
N HIS A 246 -8.92 20.82 -7.48
CA HIS A 246 -9.31 19.94 -6.37
C HIS A 246 -8.11 19.53 -5.51
N ALA A 247 -6.96 19.21 -6.13
CA ALA A 247 -5.72 18.96 -5.40
C ALA A 247 -5.31 20.18 -4.54
N TRP A 248 -5.52 21.40 -5.03
CA TRP A 248 -5.30 22.62 -4.24
C TRP A 248 -6.31 22.78 -3.10
N LYS A 249 -7.60 22.46 -3.34
CA LYS A 249 -8.68 22.58 -2.33
C LYS A 249 -8.52 21.61 -1.16
N ASN A 250 -8.22 20.33 -1.42
CA ASN A 250 -8.27 19.29 -0.38
C ASN A 250 -7.11 18.26 -0.44
N GLY A 251 -6.14 18.43 -1.35
CA GLY A 251 -5.01 17.51 -1.53
C GLY A 251 -5.26 16.36 -2.50
N GLU A 252 -6.45 16.25 -3.10
CA GLU A 252 -6.86 15.14 -3.96
C GLU A 252 -7.70 15.59 -5.17
N PRO A 253 -7.74 14.82 -6.27
CA PRO A 253 -7.00 13.58 -6.49
C PRO A 253 -5.51 13.84 -6.81
N GLY A 254 -4.68 12.85 -6.47
CA GLY A 254 -3.32 12.75 -7.00
C GLY A 254 -3.30 12.29 -8.46
N ILE A 255 -2.10 12.03 -8.97
CA ILE A 255 -1.88 11.57 -10.35
C ILE A 255 -1.03 10.30 -10.33
N VAL A 256 -1.40 9.33 -11.15
CA VAL A 256 -0.61 8.13 -11.43
C VAL A 256 -0.41 8.02 -12.94
N PHE A 257 0.83 7.93 -13.40
CA PHE A 257 1.17 7.80 -14.83
C PHE A 257 1.14 6.33 -15.25
N LEU A 258 -0.02 5.83 -15.66
CA LEU A 258 -0.24 4.40 -15.90
C LEU A 258 0.64 3.84 -17.02
N ASP A 259 0.83 4.60 -18.10
CA ASP A 259 1.62 4.13 -19.24
C ASP A 259 3.12 4.06 -18.88
N ARG A 260 3.62 5.05 -18.13
CA ARG A 260 4.99 5.01 -17.58
C ARG A 260 5.22 3.83 -16.65
N LEU A 261 4.26 3.51 -15.78
CA LEU A 261 4.33 2.34 -14.90
C LEU A 261 4.43 1.05 -15.72
N ASN A 262 3.56 0.89 -16.71
CA ASN A 262 3.53 -0.33 -17.52
C ASN A 262 4.70 -0.45 -18.49
N GLN A 263 5.30 0.66 -18.94
CA GLN A 263 6.55 0.64 -19.71
C GLN A 263 7.69 -0.03 -18.93
N SER A 264 7.70 0.11 -17.61
CA SER A 264 8.72 -0.46 -16.72
C SER A 264 8.24 -1.71 -15.98
N ASN A 265 7.08 -2.26 -16.35
CA ASN A 265 6.55 -3.48 -15.75
C ASN A 265 7.50 -4.66 -16.09
N PRO A 266 8.12 -5.32 -15.10
CA PRO A 266 9.05 -6.43 -15.36
C PRO A 266 8.33 -7.71 -15.81
N THR A 267 7.01 -7.82 -15.59
CA THR A 267 6.20 -9.01 -15.86
C THR A 267 4.96 -8.70 -16.72
N PRO A 268 5.10 -8.02 -17.88
CA PRO A 268 3.97 -7.52 -18.66
C PRO A 268 3.05 -8.63 -19.22
N LYS A 269 3.56 -9.87 -19.28
CA LYS A 269 2.78 -11.04 -19.72
C LYS A 269 1.77 -11.54 -18.67
N LEU A 270 1.94 -11.16 -17.40
CA LEU A 270 1.04 -11.55 -16.30
C LEU A 270 -0.16 -10.61 -16.19
N GLY A 271 -0.03 -9.37 -16.65
CA GLY A 271 -1.10 -8.40 -16.68
C GLY A 271 -0.60 -6.96 -16.77
N THR A 272 -1.55 -6.04 -16.83
CA THR A 272 -1.33 -4.60 -16.80
C THR A 272 -1.47 -4.12 -15.36
N ILE A 273 -0.55 -3.25 -14.92
CA ILE A 273 -0.65 -2.56 -13.64
C ILE A 273 -1.67 -1.44 -13.79
N GLU A 274 -2.79 -1.56 -13.09
CA GLU A 274 -3.90 -0.59 -13.18
C GLU A 274 -4.05 0.24 -11.90
N ALA A 275 -3.37 -0.14 -10.82
CA ALA A 275 -3.45 0.54 -9.53
C ALA A 275 -2.15 0.45 -8.73
N THR A 276 -2.09 1.23 -7.66
CA THR A 276 -1.03 1.19 -6.65
C THR A 276 -1.62 0.86 -5.29
N ASN A 277 -0.77 0.57 -4.32
CA ASN A 277 -1.16 0.56 -2.91
C ASN A 277 -1.62 1.97 -2.41
N PRO A 278 -2.15 2.10 -1.18
CA PRO A 278 -2.67 3.37 -0.62
C PRO A 278 -1.76 4.59 -0.73
N CYS A 279 -0.44 4.41 -0.68
CA CYS A 279 0.51 5.52 -0.65
C CYS A 279 1.20 5.77 -2.02
N GLY A 280 0.88 4.98 -3.06
CA GLY A 280 1.33 5.22 -4.43
C GLY A 280 2.73 4.66 -4.77
N GLU A 281 3.50 4.20 -3.80
CA GLU A 281 4.89 3.79 -3.95
C GLU A 281 5.08 2.37 -4.51
N GLN A 282 4.03 1.53 -4.49
CA GLN A 282 4.03 0.19 -5.04
C GLN A 282 2.95 0.02 -6.11
N PRO A 283 3.31 0.11 -7.40
CA PRO A 283 2.49 -0.35 -8.51
C PRO A 283 2.43 -1.88 -8.49
N LEU A 284 1.24 -2.45 -8.45
CA LEU A 284 1.04 -3.90 -8.27
C LEU A 284 -0.02 -4.43 -9.24
N LEU A 285 0.15 -5.66 -9.70
CA LEU A 285 -0.88 -6.39 -10.42
C LEU A 285 -2.03 -6.79 -9.48
N GLY A 286 -3.18 -7.16 -10.06
CA GLY A 286 -4.29 -7.70 -9.28
C GLY A 286 -3.88 -8.94 -8.48
N TYR A 287 -4.20 -8.94 -7.18
CA TYR A 287 -3.84 -9.95 -6.18
C TYR A 287 -2.38 -9.96 -5.73
N GLU A 288 -1.54 -9.03 -6.19
CA GLU A 288 -0.20 -8.88 -5.63
C GLU A 288 -0.21 -8.16 -4.27
N ALA A 289 0.78 -8.51 -3.46
CA ALA A 289 1.05 -7.94 -2.15
C ALA A 289 2.48 -7.40 -2.11
N CYS A 290 2.76 -6.47 -1.20
CA CYS A 290 4.09 -5.96 -0.99
C CYS A 290 4.44 -5.86 0.50
N ASN A 291 5.58 -6.45 0.84
CA ASN A 291 6.32 -6.23 2.07
C ASN A 291 7.43 -5.20 1.81
N LEU A 292 7.58 -4.27 2.74
CA LEU A 292 8.49 -3.13 2.62
C LEU A 292 9.45 -3.11 3.79
N GLY A 293 10.58 -2.43 3.60
CA GLY A 293 11.51 -2.09 4.65
C GLY A 293 12.34 -0.88 4.24
N SER A 294 12.85 -0.16 5.24
CA SER A 294 13.53 1.11 5.02
C SER A 294 14.90 1.10 5.69
N ILE A 295 15.91 1.53 4.95
CA ILE A 295 17.27 1.75 5.44
C ILE A 295 17.38 3.18 5.97
N ASN A 296 17.94 3.34 7.16
CA ASN A 296 18.21 4.65 7.74
C ASN A 296 19.54 5.21 7.21
N LEU A 297 19.47 6.00 6.14
CA LEU A 297 20.67 6.60 5.52
C LEU A 297 21.46 7.52 6.46
N SER A 298 20.85 8.05 7.52
CA SER A 298 21.56 8.88 8.52
C SER A 298 22.63 8.07 9.26
N ASN A 299 22.38 6.77 9.48
CA ASN A 299 23.36 5.87 10.11
C ASN A 299 24.51 5.47 9.17
N MET A 300 24.34 5.74 7.87
CA MET A 300 25.32 5.45 6.82
C MET A 300 26.25 6.65 6.59
N TYR A 301 26.01 7.79 7.22
CA TYR A 301 26.84 8.97 7.08
C TYR A 301 27.86 9.09 8.20
N LYS A 302 29.12 9.34 7.84
CA LYS A 302 30.22 9.67 8.75
C LYS A 302 30.78 11.05 8.41
N ALA A 303 31.67 11.58 9.26
CA ALA A 303 32.30 12.89 9.03
C ALA A 303 33.02 13.04 7.67
N LYS A 304 33.42 11.92 7.04
CA LYS A 304 34.11 11.87 5.74
C LYS A 304 33.18 11.58 4.55
N GLY A 305 31.87 11.53 4.75
CA GLY A 305 30.90 11.15 3.72
C GLY A 305 30.18 9.84 4.01
N ILE A 306 29.57 9.25 2.98
CA ILE A 306 28.83 7.99 3.08
C ILE A 306 29.79 6.82 3.35
N ASP A 307 29.45 6.00 4.33
CA ASP A 307 30.06 4.70 4.62
C ASP A 307 29.48 3.65 3.67
N TRP A 308 30.04 3.58 2.47
CA TRP A 308 29.61 2.67 1.41
C TRP A 308 29.70 1.20 1.82
N ASP A 309 30.75 0.81 2.56
CA ASP A 309 30.92 -0.57 3.02
C ASP A 309 29.82 -0.98 4.01
N ARG A 310 29.37 -0.06 4.87
CA ARG A 310 28.22 -0.33 5.77
C ARG A 310 26.91 -0.38 4.99
N LEU A 311 26.70 0.56 4.08
CA LEU A 311 25.48 0.58 3.27
C LEU A 311 25.34 -0.70 2.43
N ASP A 312 26.41 -1.17 1.79
CA ASP A 312 26.43 -2.42 1.02
C ASP A 312 25.99 -3.63 1.85
N ARG A 313 26.60 -3.82 3.03
CA ARG A 313 26.20 -4.90 3.96
C ARG A 313 24.77 -4.78 4.43
N VAL A 314 24.30 -3.57 4.73
CA VAL A 314 22.90 -3.35 5.17
C VAL A 314 21.94 -3.70 4.03
N ILE A 315 22.23 -3.29 2.79
CA ILE A 315 21.42 -3.63 1.62
C ILE A 315 21.33 -5.15 1.44
N GLU A 316 22.46 -5.85 1.47
CA GLU A 316 22.49 -7.32 1.29
C GLU A 316 21.59 -8.03 2.30
N TRP A 317 21.74 -7.71 3.59
CA TRP A 317 20.94 -8.33 4.64
C TRP A 317 19.49 -7.86 4.63
N SER A 318 19.20 -6.61 4.25
CA SER A 318 17.83 -6.10 4.11
C SER A 318 17.07 -6.78 2.97
N VAL A 319 17.72 -7.02 1.83
CA VAL A 319 17.11 -7.76 0.70
C VAL A 319 16.80 -9.18 1.13
N ARG A 320 17.76 -9.89 1.76
CA ARG A 320 17.52 -11.23 2.28
C ARG A 320 16.43 -11.27 3.35
N PHE A 321 16.39 -10.27 4.23
CA PHE A 321 15.31 -10.14 5.21
C PHE A 321 13.95 -10.04 4.52
N LEU A 322 13.82 -9.17 3.52
CA LEU A 322 12.55 -8.94 2.82
C LEU A 322 12.14 -10.14 1.95
N ASP A 323 13.07 -10.87 1.36
CA ASP A 323 12.76 -12.11 0.62
C ASP A 323 12.26 -13.25 1.54
N ASN A 324 12.76 -13.27 2.79
CA ASN A 324 12.32 -14.23 3.79
C ASN A 324 10.96 -13.92 4.45
N VAL A 325 10.47 -12.68 4.31
CA VAL A 325 9.16 -12.24 4.82
C VAL A 325 8.03 -12.84 3.98
#